data_AF-A0A3A0GES7-F1
#
_entry.id   AF-A0A3A0GES7-F1
#
_cell.length_a   1.000
_cell.length_b   1.000
_cell.length_c   1.000
_cell.angle_alpha   90.00
_cell.angle_beta   90.00
_cell.angle_gamma   90.00
#
_symmetry.space_group_name_H-M   'P 1'
#
loop_
_entity.id
_entity.type
_entity.pdbx_description
1 polymer ?
#
loop_
_entity_poly.entity_id
_entity_poly.type
_entity_poly.pdbx_seq_one_letter_code
_entity_poly.pdbx_strand_id
1 'polypeptide(L)' 'TRRLAALSPEATLRRGYAHVSRARDGRAVGTIGDVRSGDAIRVRVIDGAFDAVVTGQGRLFD' A
#
# COMPACT_ATOMS: atom_id res chain seq x y z
N THR A 1 -12.25 23.05 -9.41
CA THR A 1 -11.28 21.98 -9.10
C THR A 1 -11.88 21.04 -8.05
N ARG A 2 -12.65 20.04 -8.49
CA ARG A 2 -13.38 19.12 -7.59
C ARG A 2 -12.41 18.07 -7.05
N ARG A 3 -11.69 18.40 -5.97
CA ARG A 3 -10.95 17.42 -5.17
C ARG A 3 -12.00 16.47 -4.61
N LEU A 4 -11.96 15.20 -5.02
CA LEU A 4 -12.90 14.16 -4.63
C LEU A 4 -12.98 14.06 -3.10
N ALA A 5 -13.94 14.75 -2.50
CA ALA A 5 -14.32 14.65 -1.10
C ALA A 5 -15.22 13.42 -0.83
N ALA A 6 -15.15 12.39 -1.68
CA ALA A 6 -16.09 11.27 -1.68
C ALA A 6 -15.56 9.98 -1.01
N LEU A 7 -14.26 9.88 -0.71
CA LEU A 7 -13.66 8.74 -0.01
C LEU A 7 -12.41 9.24 0.70
N SER A 8 -12.52 9.88 1.87
CA SER A 8 -11.31 10.37 2.54
C SER A 8 -10.41 9.16 2.86
N PRO A 9 -9.18 9.08 2.30
CA PRO A 9 -8.27 7.98 2.60
C PRO A 9 -8.02 7.87 4.11
N GLU A 10 -8.13 8.98 4.84
CA GLU A 10 -8.05 9.04 6.30
C GLU A 10 -9.12 8.22 7.04
N ALA A 11 -10.35 8.13 6.54
CA ALA A 11 -11.39 7.32 7.18
C ALA A 11 -11.11 5.81 7.02
N THR A 12 -10.47 5.42 5.92
CA THR A 12 -9.99 4.05 5.69
C THR A 12 -8.74 3.78 6.55
N LEU A 13 -7.74 4.67 6.57
CA LEU A 13 -6.55 4.47 7.41
C LEU A 13 -6.89 4.38 8.92
N ARG A 14 -7.90 5.13 9.41
CA ARG A 14 -8.38 5.02 10.81
C ARG A 14 -8.99 3.66 11.19
N ARG A 15 -9.36 2.82 10.23
CA ARG A 15 -9.85 1.46 10.48
C ARG A 15 -8.73 0.42 10.56
N GLY A 16 -7.47 0.86 10.55
CA GLY A 16 -6.29 -0.01 10.58
C GLY A 16 -5.82 -0.46 9.20
N TYR A 17 -6.32 0.15 8.12
CA TYR A 17 -5.80 -0.09 6.78
C TYR A 17 -4.50 0.70 6.55
N ALA A 18 -3.67 0.22 5.63
CA ALA A 18 -2.45 0.89 5.21
C ALA A 18 -2.44 1.12 3.68
N HIS A 19 -1.77 2.19 3.24
CA HIS A 19 -1.46 2.40 1.83
C HIS A 19 -0.06 1.85 1.54
N VAL A 20 0.02 0.87 0.65
CA VAL A 20 1.28 0.24 0.24
C VAL A 20 1.70 0.75 -1.13
N SER A 21 2.95 1.16 -1.24
CA SER A 21 3.56 1.63 -2.49
C SER A 21 4.96 1.04 -2.66
N ARG A 22 5.43 0.92 -3.90
CA ARG A 22 6.80 0.47 -4.16
C ARG A 22 7.78 1.59 -3.80
N ALA A 23 8.88 1.24 -3.14
CA ALA A 23 9.88 2.23 -2.74
C ALA A 23 10.59 2.86 -3.95
N ARG A 24 10.75 2.11 -5.05
CA ARG A 24 11.50 2.53 -6.25
C ARG A 24 10.84 3.65 -7.06
N ASP A 25 9.50 3.65 -7.12
CA ASP A 25 8.74 4.50 -8.05
C ASP A 25 7.51 5.15 -7.40
N GLY A 26 7.23 4.85 -6.12
CA GLY A 26 6.09 5.37 -5.38
C GLY A 26 4.73 4.87 -5.88
N ARG A 27 4.69 3.92 -6.83
CA ARG A 27 3.44 3.40 -7.37
C ARG A 27 2.75 2.53 -6.33
N ALA A 28 1.44 2.73 -6.17
CA ALA A 28 0.62 1.92 -5.29
C ALA A 28 0.66 0.43 -5.70
N VAL A 29 0.75 -0.45 -4.70
CA VAL A 29 0.64 -1.90 -4.88
C VAL A 29 -0.84 -2.26 -4.87
N GLY A 30 -1.37 -2.69 -6.01
CA GLY A 30 -2.78 -3.04 -6.16
C GLY A 30 -3.04 -4.53 -6.36
N THR A 31 -2.03 -5.29 -6.80
CA THR A 31 -2.11 -6.75 -7.02
C THR A 31 -0.82 -7.44 -6.58
N ILE A 32 -0.89 -8.75 -6.29
CA ILE A 32 0.29 -9.56 -5.90
C ILE A 32 1.40 -9.53 -6.97
N GLY A 33 1.05 -9.33 -8.25
CA GLY A 33 2.03 -9.24 -9.34
C GLY A 33 2.80 -7.92 -9.39
N ASP A 34 2.42 -6.93 -8.58
CA ASP A 34 3.09 -5.64 -8.57
C ASP A 34 4.45 -5.65 -7.85
N VAL A 35 4.74 -6.68 -7.05
CA VAL A 35 5.96 -6.79 -6.26
C VAL A 35 6.52 -8.21 -6.31
N ARG A 36 7.82 -8.34 -6.13
CA ARG A 36 8.55 -9.62 -6.03
C ARG A 36 9.25 -9.75 -4.69
N SER A 37 9.62 -10.98 -4.32
CA SER A 37 10.46 -11.18 -3.13
C SER A 37 11.76 -10.38 -3.27
N GLY A 38 12.15 -9.68 -2.22
CA GLY A 38 13.25 -8.73 -2.20
C GLY A 38 12.89 -7.29 -2.58
N ASP A 39 11.69 -7.02 -3.12
CA ASP A 39 11.29 -5.65 -3.43
C ASP A 39 11.07 -4.83 -2.15
N ALA A 40 11.64 -3.62 -2.13
CA ALA A 40 11.37 -2.64 -1.10
C ALA A 40 10.02 -1.94 -1.35
N ILE A 41 9.22 -1.84 -0.30
CA ILE A 41 7.92 -1.18 -0.27
C ILE A 41 7.87 -0.16 0.87
N ARG A 42 7.00 0.84 0.71
CA ARG A 42 6.65 1.80 1.75
C ARG A 42 5.21 1.58 2.17
N VAL A 43 5.01 1.41 3.47
CA VAL A 43 3.71 1.20 4.10
C VAL A 43 3.37 2.47 4.86
N ARG A 44 2.30 3.15 4.46
CA ARG A 44 1.79 4.35 5.14
C ARG A 44 0.53 4.02 5.92
N VAL A 45 0.57 4.37 7.20
CA VAL A 45 -0.52 4.25 8.17
C VAL A 45 -0.95 5.65 8.62
N ILE A 46 -1.87 5.75 9.58
CA ILE A 46 -2.45 7.04 9.99
C ILE A 46 -1.44 7.98 10.66
N ASP A 47 -0.45 7.44 11.35
CA ASP A 47 0.52 8.16 12.18
C ASP A 47 1.92 8.26 11.56
N GLY A 48 2.11 7.65 10.37
CA GLY A 48 3.40 7.70 9.71
C GLY A 48 3.55 6.70 8.59
N ALA A 49 4.80 6.40 8.27
CA ALA A 49 5.15 5.38 7.30
C ALA A 49 6.42 4.66 7.75
N PHE A 50 6.53 3.40 7.35
CA PHE A 50 7.73 2.60 7.52
C PHE A 50 8.05 1.85 6.24
N ASP A 51 9.32 1.54 6.06
CA ASP A 51 9.80 0.77 4.92
C ASP A 51 9.78 -0.73 5.28
N ALA A 52 9.49 -1.57 4.29
CA ALA A 52 9.45 -3.01 4.44
C ALA A 52 9.99 -3.72 3.18
N VAL A 53 10.34 -4.99 3.32
CA VAL A 53 10.80 -5.84 2.21
C VAL A 53 9.80 -6.97 2.01
N VAL A 54 9.38 -7.18 0.77
CA VAL A 54 8.49 -8.27 0.41
C VAL A 54 9.25 -9.59 0.50
N THR A 55 8.76 -10.55 1.28
CA THR A 55 9.40 -11.87 1.44
C THR A 55 8.80 -12.94 0.53
N GLY A 56 7.56 -12.76 0.07
CA GLY A 56 6.89 -13.67 -0.87
C GLY A 56 5.50 -13.17 -1.29
N GLN A 57 4.89 -13.88 -2.24
CA GLN A 57 3.54 -13.64 -2.74
C GLN A 57 2.74 -14.96 -2.68
N GLY A 58 1.46 -14.88 -2.36
CA GLY A 58 0.54 -16.02 -2.44
C GLY A 58 -0.83 -15.56 -2.93
N ARG A 59 -1.53 -16.41 -3.69
CA ARG A 59 -2.95 -16.20 -3.99
C ARG A 59 -3.77 -16.71 -2.82
N LEU A 60 -4.79 -15.93 -2.45
CA LEU A 60 -5.70 -16.29 -1.35
C LEU A 60 -6.81 -17.26 -1.79
N PHE A 61 -7.04 -17.39 -3.10
CA PHE A 61 -8.08 -18.23 -3.71
C PHE A 61 -7.56 -18.82 -5.03
N ASP A 62 -7.88 -20.10 -5.28
CA ASP A 62 -7.62 -20.84 -6.52
C ASP A 62 -8.81 -20.78 -7.49
#